data_AF-F6F478-F1
#
_entry.id   AF-F6F478-F1
#
_cell.length_a   1.000
_cell.length_b   1.000
_cell.length_c   1.000
_cell.angle_alpha   90.00
_cell.angle_beta   90.00
_cell.angle_gamma   90.00
#
_symmetry.space_group_name_H-M   'P 1'
#
loop_
_entity.id
_entity.type
_entity.pdbx_description
1 polymer ?
#
loop_
_entity_poly.entity_id
_entity_poly.type
_entity_poly.pdbx_seq_one_letter_code
_entity_poly.pdbx_strand_id
1 'polypeptide(L)'
;MASTLFNDFYLQVDNQLDLFLNERLQNVVEVVRGPLAVGLVIYIALFGYMVMRGIISEPWGELFYRMVKLCLLYVAATTVAYSDWITTPLFHGMPDALSQALSGRMITSVGAAFDDYFNQADSIVLIIRAKAATYIEINPMRLVLIALAVGIYALAGLSAAIGFAITIFAKIALAIIIALGPIFIALSLFEPTRRFFHGWLGQAFNYIVLMGVIIAITTLISDLGTIAIAAAESKADVTIGAVLFAVYLFLGTIFFFQAPAIATGIAGGAAAGVGAFAGTAWGTMASPFRQRRVMRNSRNLERAARRGGTIEAA
;
A
#
# COMPACT_ATOMS: atom_id res chain seq x y z
N MET A 1 19.64 -7.15 -23.37
CA MET A 1 19.93 -6.00 -22.48
C MET A 1 18.91 -6.11 -21.36
N ALA A 2 19.35 -6.07 -20.11
CA ALA A 2 18.43 -6.06 -18.97
C ALA A 2 17.50 -4.84 -19.09
N SER A 3 16.20 -5.03 -18.89
CA SER A 3 15.26 -3.91 -18.89
C SER A 3 15.51 -3.05 -17.65
N THR A 4 15.55 -1.73 -17.81
CA THR A 4 15.58 -0.73 -16.73
C THR A 4 14.25 0.04 -16.64
N LEU A 5 13.21 -0.47 -17.28
CA LEU A 5 11.95 0.23 -17.53
C LEU A 5 11.25 0.61 -16.21
N PHE A 6 11.21 -0.31 -15.25
CA PHE A 6 10.52 -0.08 -13.98
C PHE A 6 11.29 0.91 -13.11
N ASN A 7 12.62 0.81 -13.07
CA ASN A 7 13.46 1.79 -12.39
C ASN A 7 13.33 3.19 -12.99
N ASP A 8 13.45 3.32 -14.31
CA ASP A 8 13.41 4.63 -14.98
C ASP A 8 12.05 5.31 -14.76
N PHE A 9 10.95 4.55 -14.86
CA PHE A 9 9.62 5.07 -14.56
C PHE A 9 9.47 5.43 -13.08
N TYR A 10 9.97 4.59 -12.17
CA TYR A 10 9.87 4.84 -10.73
C TYR A 10 10.60 6.14 -10.35
N LEU A 11 11.82 6.34 -10.84
CA LEU A 11 12.61 7.55 -10.59
C LEU A 11 11.95 8.80 -11.20
N GLN A 12 11.35 8.70 -12.39
CA GLN A 12 10.60 9.80 -12.98
C GLN A 12 9.39 10.20 -12.12
N VAL A 13 8.61 9.22 -11.66
CA VAL A 13 7.48 9.47 -10.76
C VAL A 13 7.97 10.07 -9.44
N ASP A 14 9.04 9.52 -8.86
CA ASP A 14 9.60 10.00 -7.59
C ASP A 14 10.03 11.47 -7.66
N ASN A 15 10.81 11.82 -8.69
CA ASN A 15 11.25 13.20 -8.90
C ASN A 15 10.07 14.16 -9.08
N GLN A 16 9.00 13.75 -9.76
CA GLN A 16 7.79 14.57 -9.92
C GLN A 16 7.04 14.71 -8.60
N LEU A 17 6.99 13.67 -7.77
CA LEU A 17 6.37 13.72 -6.45
C LEU A 17 7.17 14.59 -5.48
N ASP A 18 8.51 14.61 -5.57
CA ASP A 18 9.35 15.52 -4.80
C ASP A 18 9.10 16.98 -5.15
N LEU A 19 9.01 17.31 -6.44
CA LEU A 19 8.64 18.65 -6.88
C LEU A 19 7.24 19.03 -6.39
N PHE A 20 6.28 18.10 -6.50
CA PHE A 20 4.92 18.29 -5.99
C PHE A 20 4.92 18.58 -4.49
N LEU A 21 5.67 17.81 -3.68
CA LEU A 21 5.75 18.01 -2.24
C LEU A 21 6.46 19.32 -1.89
N ASN A 22 7.49 19.74 -2.62
CA ASN A 22 8.17 21.00 -2.34
C ASN A 22 7.30 22.23 -2.66
N GLU A 23 6.57 22.23 -3.78
CA GLU A 23 5.76 23.38 -4.21
C GLU A 23 4.38 23.43 -3.56
N ARG A 24 3.66 22.29 -3.48
CA ARG A 24 2.26 22.28 -3.04
C ARG A 24 2.13 22.36 -1.53
N LEU A 25 3.10 21.84 -0.79
CA LEU A 25 3.09 21.87 0.66
C LEU A 25 3.18 23.31 1.19
N GLN A 26 3.95 24.18 0.55
CA GLN A 26 3.97 25.61 0.91
C GLN A 26 2.58 26.25 0.79
N ASN A 27 1.86 25.98 -0.31
CA ASN A 27 0.50 26.48 -0.52
C ASN A 27 -0.48 25.95 0.55
N VAL A 28 -0.39 24.66 0.91
CA VAL A 28 -1.25 24.08 1.95
C VAL A 28 -0.95 24.69 3.32
N VAL A 29 0.33 24.87 3.65
CA VAL A 29 0.76 25.51 4.90
C VAL A 29 0.21 26.93 5.01
N GLU A 30 0.27 27.72 3.94
CA GLU A 30 -0.28 29.09 3.94
C GLU A 30 -1.79 29.13 4.21
N VAL A 31 -2.55 28.23 3.59
CA VAL A 31 -4.01 28.14 3.81
C VAL A 31 -4.33 27.71 5.25
N VAL A 32 -3.52 26.83 5.84
CA VAL A 32 -3.74 26.32 7.21
C VAL A 32 -3.36 27.36 8.27
N ARG A 33 -2.35 28.20 8.02
CA ARG A 33 -1.82 29.16 9.01
C ARG A 33 -2.88 30.08 9.61
N GLY A 34 -3.71 30.71 8.77
CA GLY A 34 -4.73 31.68 9.23
C GLY A 34 -5.77 31.05 10.17
N PRO A 35 -6.51 30.02 9.73
CA PRO A 35 -7.51 29.34 10.56
C PRO A 35 -6.92 28.73 11.83
N LEU A 36 -5.72 28.15 11.76
CA LEU A 36 -5.06 27.54 12.91
C LEU A 36 -4.71 28.61 13.96
N ALA A 37 -4.15 29.74 13.55
CA ALA A 37 -3.82 30.84 14.47
C ALA A 37 -5.06 31.35 15.22
N VAL A 38 -6.17 31.56 14.51
CA VAL A 38 -7.45 31.97 15.11
C VAL A 38 -7.96 30.91 16.08
N GLY A 39 -7.96 29.63 15.67
CA GLY A 39 -8.40 28.53 16.52
C GLY A 39 -7.55 28.37 17.79
N LEU A 40 -6.24 28.58 17.70
CA LEU A 40 -5.32 28.54 18.83
C LEU A 40 -5.57 29.70 19.80
N VAL A 41 -5.80 30.91 19.29
CA VAL A 41 -6.17 32.08 20.13
C VAL A 41 -7.48 31.81 20.88
N ILE A 42 -8.51 31.29 20.19
CA ILE A 42 -9.79 30.94 20.81
C ILE A 42 -9.60 29.86 21.87
N TYR A 43 -8.79 28.83 21.57
CA TYR A 43 -8.50 27.75 22.51
C TYR A 43 -7.85 28.27 23.79
N ILE A 44 -6.80 29.10 23.65
CA ILE A 44 -6.10 29.70 24.81
C ILE A 44 -7.05 30.62 25.59
N ALA A 45 -7.89 31.42 24.93
CA ALA A 45 -8.83 32.33 25.58
C ALA A 45 -9.91 31.57 26.38
N LEU A 46 -10.54 30.55 25.80
CA LEU A 46 -11.55 29.71 26.46
C LEU A 46 -10.94 28.93 27.63
N PHE A 47 -9.74 28.38 27.43
CA PHE A 47 -9.04 27.64 28.47
C PHE A 47 -8.64 28.56 29.63
N GLY A 48 -8.10 29.75 29.33
CA GLY A 48 -7.79 30.77 30.33
C GLY A 48 -9.02 31.20 31.13
N TYR A 49 -10.17 31.36 30.47
CA TYR A 49 -11.45 31.64 31.14
C TYR A 49 -11.89 30.50 32.07
N MET A 50 -11.76 29.23 31.67
CA MET A 50 -12.09 28.08 32.52
C MET A 50 -11.20 27.98 33.77
N VAL A 51 -9.92 28.33 33.65
CA VAL A 51 -8.98 28.40 34.78
C VAL A 51 -9.37 29.53 35.74
N MET A 52 -9.67 30.73 35.24
CA MET A 52 -10.14 31.85 36.08
C MET A 52 -11.43 31.52 36.83
N ARG A 53 -12.31 30.70 36.24
CA ARG A 53 -13.58 30.27 36.84
C ARG A 53 -13.41 29.14 37.87
N GLY A 54 -12.19 28.63 38.06
CA GLY A 54 -11.88 27.58 39.03
C GLY A 54 -12.53 26.22 38.72
N ILE A 55 -13.05 26.02 37.51
CA ILE A 55 -13.69 24.76 37.08
C ILE A 55 -12.62 23.68 36.84
N ILE A 56 -11.41 24.11 36.48
CA ILE A 56 -10.27 23.25 36.20
C ILE A 56 -9.16 23.63 37.16
N SER A 57 -8.93 22.82 38.18
CA SER A 57 -7.80 22.92 39.10
C SER A 57 -6.66 22.02 38.62
N GLU A 58 -6.17 22.24 37.39
CA GLU A 58 -4.94 21.58 36.90
C GLU A 58 -3.72 22.30 37.51
N PRO A 59 -2.70 21.57 38.01
CA PRO A 59 -1.43 22.16 38.43
C PRO A 59 -0.82 22.96 37.28
N TRP A 60 -0.25 24.14 37.57
CA TRP A 60 0.39 25.03 36.57
C TRP A 60 1.41 24.32 35.66
N GLY A 61 2.04 23.24 36.11
CA GLY A 61 2.96 22.42 35.31
C GLY A 61 2.28 21.68 34.14
N GLU A 62 1.05 21.18 34.32
CA GLU A 62 0.29 20.52 33.26
C GLU A 62 -0.17 21.53 32.19
N LEU A 63 -0.49 22.75 32.63
CA LEU A 63 -0.78 23.88 31.74
C LEU A 63 0.40 24.23 30.87
N PHE A 64 1.59 24.39 31.47
CA PHE A 64 2.81 24.68 30.74
C PHE A 64 3.13 23.59 29.72
N TYR A 65 3.07 22.32 30.12
CA TYR A 65 3.32 21.19 29.23
C TYR A 65 2.34 21.16 28.05
N ARG A 66 1.06 21.44 28.29
CA ARG A 66 0.04 21.54 27.24
C ARG A 66 0.35 22.69 26.28
N MET A 67 0.67 23.89 26.79
CA MET A 67 1.01 25.05 25.96
C MET A 67 2.25 24.83 25.10
N VAL A 68 3.31 24.21 25.65
CA VAL A 68 4.52 23.83 24.90
C VAL A 68 4.18 22.84 23.78
N LYS A 69 3.38 21.81 24.08
CA LYS A 69 2.93 20.83 23.09
C LYS A 69 2.13 21.47 21.96
N LEU A 70 1.24 22.40 22.27
CA LEU A 70 0.44 23.14 21.28
C LEU A 70 1.34 24.03 20.41
N CYS A 71 2.34 24.69 21.00
CA CYS A 71 3.29 25.54 20.28
C CYS A 71 4.19 24.71 19.34
N LEU A 72 4.68 23.56 19.81
CA LEU A 72 5.48 22.64 19.00
C LEU A 72 4.67 22.07 17.82
N LEU A 73 3.42 21.66 18.07
CA LEU A 73 2.50 21.22 17.02
C LEU A 73 2.20 22.32 15.99
N TYR A 74 2.04 23.57 16.44
CA TYR A 74 1.86 24.71 15.55
C TYR A 74 3.08 24.95 14.67
N VAL A 75 4.28 24.93 15.24
CA VAL A 75 5.54 25.06 14.49
C VAL A 75 5.68 23.91 13.49
N ALA A 76 5.44 22.68 13.92
CA ALA A 76 5.49 21.49 13.07
C ALA A 76 4.47 21.54 11.92
N ALA A 77 3.30 22.15 12.11
CA ALA A 77 2.26 22.26 11.08
C ALA A 77 2.46 23.42 10.10
N THR A 78 3.09 24.53 10.54
CA THR A 78 3.05 25.80 9.80
C THR A 78 4.39 26.31 9.27
N THR A 79 5.49 25.64 9.61
CA THR A 79 6.83 26.09 9.23
C THR A 79 7.53 25.05 8.35
N VAL A 80 8.72 25.42 7.87
CA VAL A 80 9.62 24.54 7.11
C VAL A 80 9.91 23.23 7.88
N ALA A 81 9.77 23.23 9.21
CA ALA A 81 9.90 22.04 10.05
C ALA A 81 8.98 20.89 9.63
N TYR A 82 7.85 21.16 8.96
CA TYR A 82 7.01 20.09 8.42
C TYR A 82 7.75 19.24 7.37
N SER A 83 8.56 19.88 6.52
CA SER A 83 9.34 19.18 5.51
C SER A 83 10.32 18.22 6.19
N ASP A 84 11.12 18.75 7.11
CA ASP A 84 12.19 17.99 7.76
C ASP A 84 11.68 16.91 8.73
N TRP A 85 10.65 17.22 9.52
CA TRP A 85 10.20 16.33 10.59
C TRP A 85 9.16 15.32 10.15
N ILE A 86 8.48 15.55 9.03
CA ILE A 86 7.34 14.75 8.60
C ILE A 86 7.51 14.29 7.16
N THR A 87 7.75 15.20 6.22
CA THR A 87 7.83 14.83 4.80
C THR A 87 9.02 13.92 4.54
N THR A 88 10.23 14.32 4.92
CA THR A 88 11.45 13.53 4.69
C THR A 88 11.39 12.13 5.34
N PRO A 89 11.09 11.98 6.65
CA PRO A 89 11.06 10.66 7.25
C PRO A 89 9.91 9.79 6.74
N LEU A 90 8.74 10.36 6.44
CA LEU A 90 7.56 9.58 6.06
C LEU A 90 7.56 9.22 4.56
N PHE A 91 8.10 10.09 3.70
CA PHE A 91 8.13 9.90 2.25
C PHE A 91 9.38 9.16 1.75
N HIS A 92 10.56 9.46 2.31
CA HIS A 92 11.82 8.81 1.91
C HIS A 92 12.28 7.79 2.96
N GLY A 93 12.47 8.24 4.20
CA GLY A 93 13.17 7.45 5.22
C GLY A 93 12.50 6.11 5.55
N MET A 94 11.21 6.13 5.87
CA MET A 94 10.49 4.93 6.28
C MET A 94 10.24 3.94 5.14
N PRO A 95 9.76 4.36 3.95
CA PRO A 95 9.65 3.47 2.80
C PRO A 95 10.97 2.80 2.47
N ASP A 96 12.07 3.55 2.39
CA ASP A 96 13.38 3.00 2.03
C ASP A 96 13.91 2.05 3.09
N ALA A 97 13.83 2.44 4.37
CA ALA A 97 14.27 1.59 5.48
C ALA A 97 13.49 0.27 5.56
N LEU A 98 12.16 0.32 5.39
CA LEU A 98 11.34 -0.89 5.40
C LEU A 98 11.62 -1.75 4.17
N SER A 99 11.72 -1.13 3.00
CA SER A 99 12.04 -1.83 1.74
C SER A 99 13.36 -2.58 1.84
N GLN A 100 14.40 -1.93 2.37
CA GLN A 100 15.73 -2.52 2.57
C GLN A 100 15.74 -3.60 3.66
N ALA A 101 15.00 -3.40 4.75
CA ALA A 101 14.91 -4.38 5.82
C ALA A 101 14.19 -5.66 5.37
N LEU A 102 13.10 -5.51 4.60
CA LEU A 102 12.27 -6.61 4.14
C LEU A 102 12.85 -7.35 2.93
N SER A 103 13.66 -6.69 2.11
CA SER A 103 14.34 -7.33 0.97
C SER A 103 15.50 -8.24 1.36
N GLY A 104 16.02 -8.09 2.59
CA GLY A 104 17.20 -8.81 3.07
C GLY A 104 18.49 -8.51 2.27
N ARG A 105 18.48 -7.50 1.40
CA ARG A 105 19.61 -7.10 0.55
C ARG A 105 19.56 -5.61 0.23
N MET A 106 20.70 -5.04 -0.12
CA MET A 106 20.75 -3.66 -0.62
C MET A 106 20.01 -3.59 -1.96
N ILE A 107 18.91 -2.84 -1.98
CA ILE A 107 18.17 -2.50 -3.20
C ILE A 107 18.44 -1.03 -3.50
N THR A 108 18.88 -0.74 -4.72
CA THR A 108 19.17 0.63 -5.19
C THR A 108 17.90 1.49 -5.28
N SER A 109 16.80 0.90 -5.75
CA SER A 109 15.46 1.50 -5.78
C SER A 109 14.39 0.42 -5.87
N VAL A 110 13.16 0.74 -5.46
CA VAL A 110 12.03 -0.19 -5.60
C VAL A 110 11.79 -0.60 -7.05
N GLY A 111 11.98 0.33 -8.00
CA GLY A 111 11.87 0.03 -9.43
C GLY A 111 12.93 -0.96 -9.92
N ALA A 112 14.17 -0.85 -9.41
CA ALA A 112 15.24 -1.80 -9.75
C ALA A 112 14.90 -3.23 -9.28
N ALA A 113 14.23 -3.40 -8.15
CA ALA A 113 13.78 -4.73 -7.70
C ALA A 113 12.75 -5.37 -8.67
N PHE A 114 11.89 -4.56 -9.31
CA PHE A 114 10.96 -5.03 -10.34
C PHE A 114 11.65 -5.32 -11.66
N ASP A 115 12.67 -4.54 -12.03
CA ASP A 115 13.52 -4.85 -13.17
C ASP A 115 14.24 -6.19 -12.96
N ASP A 116 14.86 -6.41 -11.81
CA ASP A 116 15.50 -7.69 -11.47
C ASP A 116 14.51 -8.86 -11.53
N TYR A 117 13.31 -8.68 -10.97
CA TYR A 117 12.21 -9.66 -11.04
C TYR A 117 11.83 -10.00 -12.48
N PHE A 118 11.71 -9.00 -13.36
CA PHE A 118 11.36 -9.22 -14.76
C PHE A 118 12.52 -9.81 -15.57
N ASN A 119 13.76 -9.38 -15.33
CA ASN A 119 14.97 -9.87 -16.01
C ASN A 119 15.25 -11.37 -15.73
N GLN A 120 14.73 -11.92 -14.63
CA GLN A 120 14.74 -13.38 -14.42
C GLN A 120 13.94 -14.14 -15.49
N ALA A 121 12.87 -13.55 -16.02
CA ALA A 121 12.11 -14.14 -17.10
C ALA A 121 12.92 -14.20 -18.39
N ASP A 122 13.78 -13.21 -18.68
CA ASP A 122 14.71 -13.29 -19.82
C ASP A 122 15.66 -14.48 -19.68
N SER A 123 16.19 -14.69 -18.47
CA SER A 123 17.12 -15.80 -18.19
C SER A 123 16.48 -17.16 -18.49
N ILE A 124 15.25 -17.39 -18.02
CA ILE A 124 14.57 -18.66 -18.27
C ILE A 124 14.14 -18.81 -19.73
N VAL A 125 13.71 -17.72 -20.37
CA VAL A 125 13.36 -17.69 -21.80
C VAL A 125 14.57 -18.05 -22.67
N LEU A 126 15.77 -17.58 -22.33
CA LEU A 126 17.00 -17.94 -23.04
C LEU A 126 17.31 -19.44 -22.93
N ILE A 127 17.16 -20.03 -21.74
CA ILE A 127 17.35 -21.47 -21.54
C ILE A 127 16.34 -22.28 -22.39
N ILE A 128 15.07 -21.88 -22.38
CA ILE A 128 14.02 -22.54 -23.17
C ILE A 128 14.30 -22.41 -24.67
N ARG A 129 14.70 -21.23 -25.14
CA ARG A 129 15.04 -21.00 -26.55
C ARG A 129 16.27 -21.79 -26.99
N ALA A 130 17.29 -21.88 -26.14
CA ALA A 130 18.47 -22.71 -26.39
C ALA A 130 18.09 -24.19 -26.53
N LYS A 131 17.19 -24.69 -25.67
CA LYS A 131 16.66 -26.06 -25.80
C LYS A 131 15.82 -26.22 -27.08
N ALA A 132 14.97 -25.25 -27.41
CA ALA A 132 14.16 -25.28 -28.62
C ALA A 132 15.00 -25.31 -29.91
N ALA A 133 16.16 -24.65 -29.92
CA ALA A 133 17.10 -24.63 -31.04
C ALA A 133 17.76 -26.00 -31.34
N THR A 134 17.73 -26.95 -30.39
CA THR A 134 18.22 -28.32 -30.63
C THR A 134 17.30 -29.15 -31.53
N TYR A 135 16.06 -28.70 -31.75
CA TYR A 135 15.08 -29.37 -32.60
C TYR A 135 15.01 -28.74 -33.99
N ILE A 136 14.75 -29.59 -35.00
CA ILE A 136 14.50 -29.17 -36.39
C ILE A 136 13.31 -28.19 -36.44
N GLU A 137 13.30 -27.28 -37.42
CA GLU A 137 12.34 -26.18 -37.52
C GLU A 137 10.86 -26.60 -37.53
N ILE A 138 10.53 -27.76 -38.12
CA ILE A 138 9.14 -28.26 -38.28
C ILE A 138 8.74 -29.20 -37.11
N ASN A 139 9.55 -29.28 -36.05
CA ASN A 139 9.24 -30.17 -34.92
C ASN A 139 8.13 -29.56 -34.01
N PRO A 140 7.03 -30.29 -33.72
CA PRO A 140 5.96 -29.79 -32.85
C PRO A 140 6.44 -29.43 -31.44
N MET A 141 7.47 -30.12 -30.93
CA MET A 141 8.06 -29.83 -29.62
C MET A 141 8.76 -28.47 -29.58
N ARG A 142 9.38 -28.05 -30.70
CA ARG A 142 9.99 -26.72 -30.82
C ARG A 142 8.93 -25.62 -30.70
N LEU A 143 7.77 -25.81 -31.35
CA LEU A 143 6.66 -24.87 -31.29
C LEU A 143 6.11 -24.75 -29.86
N VAL A 144 5.97 -25.87 -29.13
CA VAL A 144 5.53 -25.86 -27.73
C VAL A 144 6.52 -25.10 -26.84
N LEU A 145 7.82 -25.32 -26.99
CA LEU A 145 8.84 -24.62 -26.19
C LEU A 145 8.88 -23.12 -26.47
N ILE A 146 8.75 -22.70 -27.74
CA ILE A 146 8.69 -21.28 -28.10
C ILE A 146 7.40 -20.64 -27.56
N ALA A 147 6.25 -21.31 -27.69
CA ALA A 147 4.98 -20.83 -27.14
C ALA A 147 5.05 -20.69 -25.61
N LEU A 148 5.69 -21.65 -24.92
CA LEU A 148 5.93 -21.59 -23.49
C LEU A 148 6.85 -20.44 -23.10
N ALA A 149 7.92 -20.18 -23.85
CA ALA A 149 8.81 -19.05 -23.62
C ALA A 149 8.08 -17.70 -23.76
N VAL A 150 7.27 -17.54 -24.81
CA VAL A 150 6.44 -16.34 -25.00
C VAL A 150 5.41 -16.20 -23.88
N GLY A 151 4.77 -17.30 -23.48
CA GLY A 151 3.81 -17.31 -22.37
C GLY A 151 4.41 -16.89 -21.04
N ILE A 152 5.60 -17.39 -20.69
CA ILE A 152 6.32 -17.01 -19.47
C ILE A 152 6.72 -15.54 -19.50
N TYR A 153 7.25 -15.05 -20.61
CA TYR A 153 7.64 -13.64 -20.75
C TYR A 153 6.43 -12.71 -20.58
N ALA A 154 5.31 -13.05 -21.23
CA ALA A 154 4.06 -12.29 -21.09
C ALA A 154 3.50 -12.34 -19.66
N LEU A 155 3.53 -13.51 -19.02
CA LEU A 155 3.10 -13.69 -17.63
C LEU A 155 3.96 -12.88 -16.67
N ALA A 156 5.28 -12.91 -16.83
CA ALA A 156 6.22 -12.15 -16.01
C ALA A 156 6.00 -10.65 -16.17
N GLY A 157 5.83 -10.16 -17.40
CA GLY A 157 5.56 -8.75 -17.67
C GLY A 157 4.24 -8.28 -17.07
N LEU A 158 3.17 -9.07 -17.21
CA LEU A 158 1.88 -8.75 -16.61
C LEU A 158 1.95 -8.78 -15.07
N SER A 159 2.61 -9.77 -14.50
CA SER A 159 2.82 -9.90 -13.05
C SER A 159 3.60 -8.71 -12.48
N ALA A 160 4.73 -8.37 -13.10
CA ALA A 160 5.56 -7.23 -12.72
C ALA A 160 4.79 -5.91 -12.85
N ALA A 161 4.05 -5.73 -13.96
CA ALA A 161 3.24 -4.54 -14.17
C ALA A 161 2.16 -4.35 -13.09
N ILE A 162 1.50 -5.43 -12.64
CA ILE A 162 0.52 -5.36 -11.56
C ILE A 162 1.18 -4.95 -10.24
N GLY A 163 2.23 -5.66 -9.82
CA GLY A 163 2.92 -5.35 -8.56
C GLY A 163 3.49 -3.92 -8.56
N PHE A 164 4.04 -3.50 -9.70
CA PHE A 164 4.57 -2.16 -9.88
C PHE A 164 3.47 -1.08 -9.88
N ALA A 165 2.34 -1.31 -10.55
CA ALA A 165 1.22 -0.37 -10.55
C ALA A 165 0.67 -0.12 -9.14
N ILE A 166 0.55 -1.16 -8.32
CA ILE A 166 0.12 -1.03 -6.92
C ILE A 166 1.16 -0.24 -6.10
N THR A 167 2.45 -0.47 -6.36
CA THR A 167 3.55 0.26 -5.70
C THR A 167 3.54 1.76 -6.03
N ILE A 168 3.39 2.10 -7.31
CA ILE A 168 3.28 3.48 -7.77
C ILE A 168 2.02 4.14 -7.19
N PHE A 169 0.90 3.42 -7.17
CA PHE A 169 -0.32 3.90 -6.51
C PHE A 169 -0.07 4.23 -5.03
N ALA A 170 0.58 3.33 -4.28
CA ALA A 170 0.90 3.55 -2.88
C ALA A 170 1.79 4.79 -2.66
N LYS A 171 2.79 4.98 -3.52
CA LYS A 171 3.72 6.12 -3.45
C LYS A 171 3.03 7.44 -3.76
N ILE A 172 2.21 7.49 -4.81
CA ILE A 172 1.40 8.69 -5.15
C ILE A 172 0.41 9.00 -4.03
N ALA A 173 -0.29 8.00 -3.50
CA ALA A 173 -1.26 8.19 -2.43
C ALA A 173 -0.59 8.68 -1.14
N LEU A 174 0.61 8.19 -0.82
CA LEU A 174 1.42 8.67 0.28
C LEU A 174 1.81 10.15 0.11
N ALA A 175 2.27 10.55 -1.09
CA ALA A 175 2.61 11.95 -1.38
C ALA A 175 1.40 12.87 -1.19
N ILE A 176 0.21 12.47 -1.67
CA ILE A 176 -1.03 13.27 -1.50
C ILE A 176 -1.40 13.40 -0.02
N ILE A 177 -1.32 12.32 0.75
CA ILE A 177 -1.60 12.33 2.19
C ILE A 177 -0.61 13.21 2.96
N ILE A 178 0.67 13.15 2.60
CA ILE A 178 1.70 14.00 3.20
C ILE A 178 1.47 15.46 2.83
N ALA A 179 1.10 15.78 1.60
CA ALA A 179 0.77 17.15 1.21
C ALA A 179 -0.41 17.73 2.02
N LEU A 180 -1.39 16.90 2.38
CA LEU A 180 -2.53 17.28 3.22
C LEU A 180 -2.22 17.27 4.73
N GLY A 181 -1.07 16.73 5.15
CA GLY A 181 -0.77 16.52 6.57
C GLY A 181 -0.74 17.77 7.44
N PRO A 182 -0.36 19.00 6.98
CA PRO A 182 -0.47 20.20 7.80
C PRO A 182 -1.88 20.43 8.34
N ILE A 183 -2.92 20.11 7.55
CA ILE A 183 -4.32 20.23 7.95
C ILE A 183 -4.63 19.23 9.08
N PHE A 184 -4.23 17.97 8.92
CA PHE A 184 -4.51 16.94 9.92
C PHE A 184 -3.74 17.16 11.22
N ILE A 185 -2.52 17.69 11.15
CA ILE A 185 -1.76 18.09 12.34
C ILE A 185 -2.43 19.27 13.04
N ALA A 186 -2.91 20.26 12.29
CA ALA A 186 -3.69 21.36 12.85
C ALA A 186 -4.93 20.84 13.60
N LEU A 187 -5.62 19.85 13.04
CA LEU A 187 -6.77 19.19 13.67
C LEU A 187 -6.40 18.38 14.92
N SER A 188 -5.13 17.96 15.09
CA SER A 188 -4.67 17.25 16.29
C SER A 188 -4.65 18.14 17.55
N LEU A 189 -4.62 19.46 17.33
CA LEU A 189 -4.62 20.49 18.36
C LEU A 189 -5.90 20.47 19.20
N PHE A 190 -7.05 20.21 18.55
CA PHE A 190 -8.34 20.15 19.21
C PHE A 190 -8.73 18.70 19.52
N GLU A 191 -9.14 18.47 20.76
CA GLU A 191 -9.50 17.14 21.25
C GLU A 191 -10.62 16.46 20.46
N PRO A 192 -11.71 17.15 20.03
CA PRO A 192 -12.76 16.53 19.22
C PRO A 192 -12.30 16.09 17.82
N THR A 193 -11.29 16.74 17.25
CA THR A 193 -10.81 16.48 15.89
C THR A 193 -9.55 15.62 15.83
N ARG A 194 -8.96 15.26 16.98
CA ARG A 194 -7.73 14.45 17.05
C ARG A 194 -7.86 13.08 16.39
N ARG A 195 -9.07 12.51 16.33
CA ARG A 195 -9.34 11.26 15.59
C ARG A 195 -8.92 11.32 14.11
N PHE A 196 -9.03 12.49 13.47
CA PHE A 196 -8.66 12.66 12.07
C PHE A 196 -7.15 12.61 11.86
N PHE A 197 -6.38 13.15 12.82
CA PHE A 197 -4.91 13.02 12.83
C PHE A 197 -4.48 11.55 12.94
N HIS A 198 -5.08 10.79 13.84
CA HIS A 198 -4.77 9.37 13.99
C HIS A 198 -5.15 8.56 12.74
N GLY A 199 -6.29 8.88 12.11
CA GLY A 199 -6.67 8.26 10.83
C GLY A 199 -5.71 8.59 9.69
N TRP A 200 -5.27 9.85 9.59
CA TRP A 200 -4.27 10.30 8.63
C TRP A 200 -2.94 9.56 8.81
N LEU A 201 -2.44 9.50 10.05
CA LEU A 201 -1.19 8.82 10.36
C LEU A 201 -1.28 7.31 10.09
N GLY A 202 -2.40 6.68 10.45
CA GLY A 202 -2.67 5.28 10.15
C GLY A 202 -2.69 4.99 8.65
N GLN A 203 -3.26 5.90 7.85
CA GLN A 203 -3.29 5.76 6.39
C GLN A 203 -1.90 5.99 5.76
N ALA A 204 -1.12 6.94 6.26
CA ALA A 204 0.26 7.12 5.82
C ALA A 204 1.10 5.86 6.10
N PHE A 205 0.99 5.32 7.32
CA PHE A 205 1.64 4.07 7.70
C PHE A 205 1.17 2.88 6.84
N ASN A 206 -0.12 2.80 6.51
CA ASN A 206 -0.66 1.78 5.62
C ASN A 206 0.03 1.74 4.26
N TYR A 207 0.25 2.89 3.61
CA TYR A 207 0.93 2.93 2.32
C TYR A 207 2.42 2.60 2.42
N ILE A 208 3.08 3.01 3.50
CA ILE A 208 4.47 2.64 3.77
C ILE A 208 4.59 1.11 3.92
N VAL A 209 3.72 0.50 4.74
CA VAL A 209 3.67 -0.95 4.93
C VAL A 209 3.34 -1.66 3.62
N LEU A 210 2.42 -1.11 2.81
CA LEU A 210 2.08 -1.66 1.50
C LEU A 210 3.30 -1.75 0.58
N MET A 211 4.11 -0.70 0.50
CA MET A 211 5.35 -0.73 -0.29
C MET A 211 6.33 -1.78 0.24
N GLY A 212 6.53 -1.84 1.56
CA GLY A 212 7.39 -2.85 2.19
C GLY A 212 6.92 -4.29 1.91
N VAL A 213 5.62 -4.57 2.04
CA VAL A 213 5.02 -5.89 1.77
C VAL A 213 5.20 -6.28 0.31
N ILE A 214 4.98 -5.35 -0.63
CA ILE A 214 5.16 -5.64 -2.06
C ILE A 214 6.62 -5.99 -2.35
N ILE A 215 7.58 -5.26 -1.80
CA ILE A 215 9.00 -5.52 -2.01
C ILE A 215 9.43 -6.85 -1.39
N ALA A 216 8.91 -7.17 -0.20
CA ALA A 216 9.12 -8.48 0.41
C ALA A 216 8.59 -9.61 -0.49
N ILE A 217 7.41 -9.44 -1.07
CA ILE A 217 6.81 -10.40 -2.00
C ILE A 217 7.66 -10.51 -3.27
N THR A 218 8.01 -9.39 -3.91
CA THR A 218 8.83 -9.36 -5.13
C THR A 218 10.16 -10.08 -4.93
N THR A 219 10.88 -9.76 -3.85
CA THR A 219 12.17 -10.37 -3.55
C THR A 219 12.05 -11.87 -3.22
N LEU A 220 11.02 -12.27 -2.48
CA LEU A 220 10.76 -13.68 -2.19
C LEU A 220 10.46 -14.47 -3.48
N ILE A 221 9.64 -13.94 -4.37
CA ILE A 221 9.34 -14.61 -5.65
C ILE A 221 10.60 -14.62 -6.52
N SER A 222 11.39 -13.56 -6.55
CA SER A 222 12.68 -13.53 -7.24
C SER A 222 13.62 -14.63 -6.72
N ASP A 223 13.67 -14.88 -5.42
CA ASP A 223 14.49 -15.95 -4.85
C ASP A 223 13.99 -17.33 -5.26
N LEU A 224 12.67 -17.57 -5.19
CA LEU A 224 12.07 -18.80 -5.74
C LEU A 224 12.32 -18.95 -7.25
N GLY A 225 12.33 -17.83 -7.98
CA GLY A 225 12.64 -17.74 -9.40
C GLY A 225 14.05 -18.23 -9.71
N THR A 226 15.05 -17.84 -8.90
CA THR A 226 16.43 -18.34 -9.06
C THR A 226 16.52 -19.86 -8.89
N ILE A 227 15.76 -20.44 -7.96
CA ILE A 227 15.68 -21.90 -7.76
C ILE A 227 15.10 -22.57 -9.01
N ALA A 228 14.05 -22.00 -9.59
CA ALA A 228 13.43 -22.52 -10.81
C ALA A 228 14.36 -22.41 -12.04
N ILE A 229 15.14 -21.33 -12.14
CA ILE A 229 16.16 -21.15 -13.18
C ILE A 229 17.24 -22.22 -13.04
N ALA A 230 17.79 -22.42 -11.84
CA ALA A 230 18.80 -23.46 -11.60
C ALA A 230 18.27 -24.88 -11.93
N ALA A 231 16.99 -25.14 -11.65
CA ALA A 231 16.34 -26.39 -12.05
C ALA A 231 16.23 -26.52 -13.58
N ALA A 232 15.94 -25.43 -14.30
CA ALA A 232 15.89 -25.42 -15.77
C ALA A 232 17.27 -25.60 -16.42
N GLU A 233 18.34 -25.13 -15.78
CA GLU A 233 19.73 -25.35 -16.24
C GLU A 233 20.18 -26.81 -16.07
N SER A 234 19.60 -27.54 -15.11
CA SER A 234 19.83 -28.97 -14.97
C SER A 234 19.30 -29.70 -16.22
N LYS A 235 20.21 -30.33 -16.98
CA LYS A 235 19.95 -30.88 -18.33
C LYS A 235 18.82 -31.92 -18.41
N ALA A 236 18.29 -32.38 -17.26
CA ALA A 236 17.30 -33.44 -17.16
C ALA A 236 15.92 -32.99 -17.65
N ASP A 237 15.46 -31.76 -17.36
CA ASP A 237 14.13 -31.32 -17.84
C ASP A 237 13.90 -29.78 -17.75
N VAL A 238 14.27 -29.06 -18.81
CA VAL A 238 14.04 -27.60 -18.95
C VAL A 238 12.56 -27.24 -18.75
N THR A 239 11.65 -28.13 -19.13
CA THR A 239 10.21 -27.89 -19.06
C THR A 239 9.73 -27.85 -17.61
N ILE A 240 10.29 -28.66 -16.72
CA ILE A 240 9.94 -28.64 -15.29
C ILE A 240 10.35 -27.31 -14.65
N GLY A 241 11.58 -26.86 -14.86
CA GLY A 241 12.05 -25.58 -14.33
C GLY A 241 11.23 -24.39 -14.84
N ALA A 242 10.86 -24.42 -16.12
CA ALA A 242 10.02 -23.38 -16.71
C ALA A 242 8.58 -23.36 -16.17
N VAL A 243 7.98 -24.53 -15.92
CA VAL A 243 6.67 -24.64 -15.29
C VAL A 243 6.72 -24.17 -13.83
N LEU A 244 7.75 -24.54 -13.08
CA LEU A 244 7.94 -24.06 -11.70
C LEU A 244 8.03 -22.53 -11.63
N PHE A 245 8.80 -21.93 -12.53
CA PHE A 245 8.89 -20.48 -12.62
C PHE A 245 7.54 -19.83 -12.94
N ALA A 246 6.79 -20.39 -13.89
CA ALA A 246 5.44 -19.92 -14.22
C ALA A 246 4.49 -20.00 -13.01
N VAL A 247 4.58 -21.07 -12.21
CA VAL A 247 3.80 -21.22 -10.98
C VAL A 247 4.18 -20.16 -9.95
N TYR A 248 5.46 -19.86 -9.77
CA TYR A 248 5.92 -18.81 -8.85
C TYR A 248 5.47 -17.41 -9.29
N LEU A 249 5.52 -17.09 -10.59
CA LEU A 249 4.97 -15.84 -11.13
C LEU A 249 3.46 -15.73 -10.90
N PHE A 250 2.72 -16.81 -11.11
CA PHE A 250 1.28 -16.84 -10.88
C PHE A 250 0.94 -16.63 -9.40
N LEU A 251 1.63 -17.36 -8.52
CA LEU A 251 1.51 -17.21 -7.07
C LEU A 251 1.85 -15.78 -6.64
N GLY A 252 2.93 -15.23 -7.17
CA GLY A 252 3.37 -13.88 -6.90
C GLY A 252 2.35 -12.82 -7.30
N THR A 253 1.73 -13.01 -8.46
CA THR A 253 0.64 -12.14 -8.94
C THR A 253 -0.56 -12.15 -7.98
N ILE A 254 -0.94 -13.33 -7.46
CA ILE A 254 -1.99 -13.44 -6.44
C ILE A 254 -1.60 -12.69 -5.17
N PHE A 255 -0.36 -12.82 -4.72
CA PHE A 255 0.13 -12.10 -3.54
C PHE A 255 0.15 -10.58 -3.75
N PHE A 256 0.49 -10.09 -4.93
CA PHE A 256 0.39 -8.66 -5.24
C PHE A 256 -1.04 -8.14 -5.10
N PHE A 257 -2.05 -8.88 -5.54
CA PHE A 257 -3.46 -8.51 -5.32
C PHE A 257 -3.88 -8.54 -3.85
N GLN A 258 -3.22 -9.35 -3.00
CA GLN A 258 -3.50 -9.43 -1.57
C GLN A 258 -2.69 -8.44 -0.73
N ALA A 259 -1.60 -7.88 -1.26
CA ALA A 259 -0.74 -6.95 -0.56
C ALA A 259 -1.50 -5.76 0.07
N PRO A 260 -2.49 -5.12 -0.60
CA PRO A 260 -3.31 -4.07 0.02
C PRO A 260 -4.06 -4.53 1.29
N ALA A 261 -4.59 -5.76 1.28
CA ALA A 261 -5.30 -6.31 2.42
C ALA A 261 -4.35 -6.62 3.60
N ILE A 262 -3.15 -7.16 3.29
CA ILE A 262 -2.11 -7.43 4.29
C ILE A 262 -1.67 -6.12 4.95
N ALA A 263 -1.36 -5.10 4.17
CA ALA A 263 -0.94 -3.80 4.68
C ALA A 263 -2.04 -3.14 5.53
N THR A 264 -3.30 -3.29 5.14
CA THR A 264 -4.45 -2.77 5.91
C THR A 264 -4.64 -3.52 7.22
N GLY A 265 -4.44 -4.84 7.24
CA GLY A 265 -4.47 -5.63 8.46
C GLY A 265 -3.39 -5.18 9.46
N ILE A 266 -2.17 -4.95 8.99
CA ILE A 266 -1.01 -4.56 9.83
C ILE A 266 -1.15 -3.12 10.32
N ALA A 267 -1.52 -2.18 9.44
CA ALA A 267 -1.62 -0.75 9.77
C ALA A 267 -2.83 -0.39 10.67
N GLY A 268 -3.54 -1.40 11.19
CA GLY A 268 -4.62 -1.20 12.15
C GLY A 268 -6.00 -1.23 11.52
N GLY A 269 -6.28 -2.20 10.64
CA GLY A 269 -7.58 -2.47 9.99
C GLY A 269 -8.80 -2.68 10.92
N ALA A 270 -8.67 -2.38 12.21
CA ALA A 270 -9.74 -2.33 13.20
C ALA A 270 -9.88 -0.96 13.92
N ALA A 271 -9.10 0.06 13.55
CA ALA A 271 -9.24 1.40 14.12
C ALA A 271 -10.20 2.25 13.27
N ALA A 272 -11.49 2.15 13.61
CA ALA A 272 -12.54 3.14 13.34
C ALA A 272 -12.87 3.52 11.87
N GLY A 273 -13.78 2.77 11.25
CA GLY A 273 -14.78 3.30 10.31
C GLY A 273 -14.36 3.58 8.85
N VAL A 274 -13.07 3.74 8.53
CA VAL A 274 -12.63 4.05 7.14
C VAL A 274 -12.39 2.79 6.30
N GLY A 275 -11.96 1.68 6.94
CA GLY A 275 -11.76 0.39 6.27
C GLY A 275 -13.03 -0.23 5.68
N ALA A 276 -14.21 0.18 6.17
CA ALA A 276 -15.49 -0.23 5.59
C ALA A 276 -15.70 0.35 4.18
N PHE A 277 -15.20 1.55 3.87
CA PHE A 277 -15.34 2.17 2.54
C PHE A 277 -14.39 1.54 1.51
N ALA A 278 -13.13 1.28 1.87
CA ALA A 278 -12.18 0.57 1.01
C ALA A 278 -12.58 -0.92 0.80
N GLY A 279 -13.05 -1.59 1.86
CA GLY A 279 -13.55 -2.96 1.79
C GLY A 279 -14.86 -3.11 1.02
N THR A 280 -15.72 -2.09 1.02
CA THR A 280 -16.96 -2.09 0.22
C THR A 280 -16.72 -1.71 -1.24
N ALA A 281 -15.80 -0.79 -1.54
CA ALA A 281 -15.46 -0.44 -2.92
C ALA A 281 -14.84 -1.64 -3.70
N TRP A 282 -13.98 -2.43 -3.05
CA TRP A 282 -13.43 -3.65 -3.66
C TRP A 282 -14.36 -4.87 -3.53
N GLY A 283 -15.10 -4.98 -2.42
CA GLY A 283 -16.06 -6.07 -2.20
C GLY A 283 -17.29 -6.02 -3.12
N THR A 284 -17.62 -4.85 -3.67
CA THR A 284 -18.74 -4.67 -4.62
C THR A 284 -18.37 -5.05 -6.05
N MET A 285 -17.10 -4.98 -6.44
CA MET A 285 -16.64 -5.51 -7.74
C MET A 285 -16.49 -7.04 -7.75
N ALA A 286 -16.24 -7.67 -6.60
CA ALA A 286 -15.93 -9.10 -6.52
C ALA A 286 -17.13 -10.04 -6.27
N SER A 287 -18.39 -9.57 -6.25
CA SER A 287 -19.52 -10.48 -5.96
C SER A 287 -20.89 -10.06 -6.54
N PRO A 288 -21.27 -10.58 -7.72
CA PRO A 288 -22.68 -10.70 -8.11
C PRO A 288 -23.38 -11.91 -7.46
N PHE A 289 -22.63 -12.88 -6.88
CA PHE A 289 -23.21 -14.18 -6.51
C PHE A 289 -23.67 -14.32 -5.05
N ARG A 290 -23.36 -13.38 -4.15
CA ARG A 290 -23.75 -13.47 -2.73
C ARG A 290 -25.15 -12.93 -2.41
N GLN A 291 -25.75 -12.14 -3.30
CA GLN A 291 -27.12 -11.61 -3.12
C GLN A 291 -28.22 -12.68 -3.29
N ARG A 292 -27.96 -13.78 -4.01
CA ARG A 292 -28.98 -14.80 -4.29
C ARG A 292 -29.34 -15.70 -3.09
N ARG A 293 -28.51 -15.73 -2.05
CA ARG A 293 -28.74 -16.59 -0.87
C ARG A 293 -29.68 -15.95 0.17
N VAL A 294 -29.75 -14.62 0.23
CA VAL A 294 -30.59 -13.89 1.19
C VAL A 294 -32.06 -13.86 0.74
N MET A 295 -32.34 -13.75 -0.56
CA MET A 295 -33.73 -13.74 -1.09
C MET A 295 -34.47 -15.08 -1.00
N ARG A 296 -33.76 -16.21 -0.87
CA ARG A 296 -34.40 -17.53 -0.80
C ARG A 296 -34.93 -17.86 0.59
N ASN A 297 -34.33 -17.29 1.64
CA ASN A 297 -34.77 -17.49 3.03
C ASN A 297 -36.00 -16.63 3.37
N SER A 298 -36.14 -15.42 2.83
CA SER A 298 -37.31 -14.57 3.10
C SER A 298 -38.61 -15.17 2.58
N ARG A 299 -38.58 -15.80 1.39
CA ARG A 299 -39.75 -16.47 0.80
C ARG A 299 -40.20 -17.71 1.58
N ASN A 300 -39.28 -18.39 2.26
CA ASN A 300 -39.61 -19.54 3.10
C ASN A 300 -40.18 -19.10 4.45
N LEU A 301 -39.68 -17.99 5.01
CA LEU A 301 -40.20 -17.38 6.24
C LEU A 301 -41.59 -16.77 6.04
N GLU A 302 -41.86 -16.12 4.89
CA GLU A 302 -43.21 -15.64 4.55
C GLU A 302 -44.23 -16.78 4.40
N ARG A 303 -43.79 -17.94 3.89
CA ARG A 303 -44.65 -19.13 3.78
C ARG A 303 -44.89 -19.80 5.14
N ALA A 304 -43.91 -19.77 6.03
CA ALA A 304 -44.05 -20.24 7.41
C ALA A 304 -44.98 -19.33 8.22
N ALA A 305 -44.85 -18.00 8.07
CA ALA A 305 -45.72 -17.03 8.75
C ALA A 305 -47.18 -17.09 8.27
N ARG A 306 -47.44 -17.47 7.01
CA ARG A 306 -48.80 -17.68 6.48
C ARG A 306 -49.45 -19.00 6.91
N ARG A 307 -48.70 -19.94 7.47
CA ARG A 307 -49.24 -21.18 8.06
C ARG A 307 -49.23 -21.05 9.58
N GLY A 308 -50.09 -20.17 10.09
CA GLY A 308 -50.35 -20.06 11.52
C GLY A 308 -50.86 -21.38 12.09
N GLY A 309 -50.15 -21.89 13.09
CA GLY A 309 -50.59 -22.99 13.95
C GLY A 309 -50.21 -22.65 15.38
N THR A 310 -51.23 -22.43 16.21
CA THR A 310 -51.12 -22.19 17.66
C THR A 310 -50.48 -23.40 18.34
N ILE A 311 -49.45 -23.18 19.15
CA ILE A 311 -48.89 -24.21 20.03
C ILE A 311 -49.67 -24.13 21.36
N GLU A 312 -50.56 -25.09 21.61
CA GLU A 312 -51.08 -25.34 22.95
C GLU A 312 -49.98 -26.02 23.78
N ALA A 313 -49.84 -25.55 25.02
CA ALA A 313 -48.88 -26.04 25.99
C ALA A 313 -49.42 -27.29 26.71
N ALA A 314 -48.66 -28.37 26.68
CA ALA A 314 -48.64 -29.44 27.67
C ALA A 314 -47.23 -30.05 27.71
#